data_AF-A0A916K936-F1
#
_entry.id   AF-A0A916K936-F1
#
_cell.length_a   1.000
_cell.length_b   1.000
_cell.length_c   1.000
_cell.angle_alpha   90.00
_cell.angle_beta   90.00
_cell.angle_gamma   90.00
#
_symmetry.space_group_name_H-M   'P 1'
#
loop_
_entity.id
_entity.type
_entity.pdbx_description
1 polymer ?
#
loop_
_entity_poly.entity_id
_entity_poly.type
_entity_poly.pdbx_seq_one_letter_code
_entity_poly.pdbx_strand_id
1 'polypeptide(L)'
;MNNDEIKRLNAAMKDTTDKRLYERILAVRLRLEGHSFTEIGDLLGRIRQTVSIYWQSCQEQGLAGLERGVSPGQPPKLKEDQRHQLAAMLEQQQPAMWTSKPAIPGRCR
;
A
#
# COMPACT_ATOMS: atom_id res chain seq x y z
N MET A 1 29.56 14.95 6.05
CA MET A 1 28.15 15.33 5.96
C MET A 1 27.17 14.19 6.26
N ASN A 2 27.57 12.91 6.24
CA ASN A 2 26.64 11.78 6.46
C ASN A 2 26.25 11.53 7.93
N ASN A 3 27.02 12.04 8.90
CA ASN A 3 26.81 11.70 10.32
C ASN A 3 25.49 12.24 10.89
N ASP A 4 25.05 13.43 10.48
CA ASP A 4 23.81 14.01 11.00
C ASP A 4 22.56 13.35 10.38
N GLU A 5 22.63 12.94 9.12
CA GLU A 5 21.59 12.13 8.48
C GLU A 5 21.48 10.76 9.14
N ILE A 6 22.61 10.07 9.37
CA ILE A 6 22.62 8.78 10.07
C ILE A 6 22.00 8.92 11.48
N LYS A 7 22.28 10.01 12.21
CA LYS A 7 21.63 10.28 13.51
C LYS A 7 20.11 10.43 13.38
N ARG A 8 19.61 11.15 12.36
CA ARG A 8 18.17 11.31 12.10
C ARG A 8 17.51 9.98 11.76
N LEU A 9 18.14 9.17 10.91
CA LEU A 9 17.65 7.83 10.58
C LEU A 9 17.61 6.93 11.82
N ASN A 10 18.63 6.99 12.68
CA ASN A 10 18.65 6.23 13.93
C ASN A 10 17.54 6.63 14.91
N ALA A 11 17.18 7.92 14.97
CA ALA A 11 16.03 8.37 15.75
C ALA A 11 14.72 7.81 15.17
N ALA A 12 14.51 7.96 13.86
CA ALA A 12 13.32 7.43 13.18
C ALA A 12 13.18 5.90 13.33
N MET A 13 14.29 5.16 13.30
CA MET A 13 14.30 3.71 13.53
C MET A 13 13.84 3.33 14.94
N LYS A 14 14.14 4.15 15.96
CA LYS A 14 13.70 3.90 17.35
C LYS A 14 12.21 4.18 17.54
N ASP A 15 11.69 5.20 16.87
CA ASP A 15 10.30 5.61 16.99
C ASP A 15 9.35 4.72 16.17
N THR A 16 9.87 4.04 15.16
CA THR A 16 9.07 3.21 14.24
C THR A 16 8.69 1.86 14.85
N THR A 17 7.39 1.57 14.93
CA THR A 17 6.87 0.24 15.31
C THR A 17 6.68 -0.70 14.10
N ASP A 18 6.52 -0.16 12.89
CA ASP A 18 6.36 -0.97 11.67
C ASP A 18 7.70 -1.56 11.20
N LYS A 19 7.84 -2.88 11.29
CA LYS A 19 9.00 -3.63 10.79
C LYS A 19 9.35 -3.30 9.34
N ARG A 20 8.36 -3.08 8.47
CA ARG A 20 8.59 -2.83 7.03
C ARG A 20 9.17 -1.44 6.82
N LEU A 21 8.71 -0.44 7.58
CA LEU A 21 9.28 0.89 7.56
C LEU A 21 10.70 0.89 8.16
N TYR A 22 10.91 0.15 9.25
CA TYR A 22 12.24 -0.04 9.84
C TYR A 22 13.25 -0.60 8.82
N GLU A 23 12.90 -1.67 8.10
CA GLU A 23 13.76 -2.26 7.06
C GLU A 23 14.09 -1.27 5.93
N ARG A 24 13.12 -0.41 5.54
CA ARG A 24 13.33 0.63 4.52
C ARG A 24 14.30 1.71 5.00
N ILE A 25 14.13 2.18 6.24
CA ILE A 25 15.02 3.18 6.84
C ILE A 25 16.44 2.60 6.99
N LEU A 26 16.55 1.34 7.40
CA LEU A 26 17.83 0.62 7.49
C LEU A 26 18.53 0.52 6.13
N ALA A 27 17.79 0.23 5.05
CA ALA A 27 18.36 0.19 3.70
C ALA A 27 19.01 1.52 3.29
N VAL A 28 18.36 2.65 3.59
CA VAL A 28 18.90 3.99 3.30
C VAL A 28 20.12 4.28 4.18
N ARG A 29 20.07 3.92 5.46
CA ARG A 29 21.22 4.08 6.37
C ARG A 29 22.45 3.33 5.87
N LEU A 30 22.30 2.05 5.50
CA LEU A 30 23.40 1.24 4.96
C LEU A 30 23.98 1.86 3.68
N ARG A 31 23.13 2.49 2.85
CA ARG A 31 23.58 3.19 1.65
C ARG A 31 24.43 4.42 1.96
N LEU A 32 24.13 5.15 3.04
CA LEU A 32 24.93 6.27 3.55
C LEU A 32 26.23 5.82 4.21
N GLU A 33 26.26 4.61 4.76
CA GLU A 33 27.45 3.95 5.31
C GLU A 33 28.41 3.43 4.20
N GLY A 34 27.94 3.41 2.94
CA GLY A 34 28.77 3.10 1.77
C GLY A 34 28.50 1.74 1.14
N HIS A 35 27.55 0.97 1.65
CA HIS A 35 27.17 -0.31 1.05
C HIS A 35 26.52 -0.14 -0.33
N SER A 36 26.81 -1.07 -1.22
CA SER A 36 26.19 -1.14 -2.54
C SER A 36 24.75 -1.64 -2.45
N PHE A 37 23.93 -1.32 -3.46
CA PHE A 37 22.54 -1.76 -3.50
C PHE A 37 22.37 -3.29 -3.53
N THR A 38 23.38 -4.01 -4.06
CA THR A 38 23.38 -5.48 -4.10
C THR A 38 23.62 -6.03 -2.71
N GLU A 39 24.65 -5.57 -2.01
CA GLU A 39 24.96 -6.01 -0.63
C GLU A 39 23.81 -5.74 0.34
N ILE A 40 23.18 -4.56 0.23
CA ILE A 40 22.00 -4.21 1.04
C ILE A 40 20.82 -5.13 0.71
N GLY A 41 20.64 -5.45 -0.57
CA GLY A 41 19.61 -6.38 -1.00
C GLY A 41 19.81 -7.77 -0.40
N ASP A 42 21.02 -8.29 -0.48
CA ASP A 42 21.37 -9.61 0.06
C ASP A 42 21.22 -9.64 1.59
N LEU A 43 21.62 -8.58 2.29
CA LEU A 43 21.49 -8.46 3.75
C LEU A 43 20.03 -8.40 4.23
N LEU A 44 19.17 -7.70 3.48
CA LEU A 44 17.77 -7.50 3.86
C LEU A 44 16.79 -8.50 3.21
N GLY A 45 17.28 -9.42 2.38
CA GLY A 45 16.45 -10.33 1.60
C GLY A 45 15.54 -9.58 0.61
N ARG A 46 16.06 -8.53 -0.01
CA ARG A 46 15.36 -7.68 -1.00
C ARG A 46 16.12 -7.68 -2.32
N ILE A 47 15.39 -7.51 -3.41
CA ILE A 47 16.00 -7.37 -4.72
C ILE A 47 16.66 -5.98 -4.80
N ARG A 48 17.86 -5.90 -5.41
CA ARG A 48 18.62 -4.66 -5.65
C ARG A 48 17.76 -3.50 -6.16
N GLN A 49 16.83 -3.77 -7.08
CA GLN A 49 15.92 -2.76 -7.63
C GLN A 49 15.02 -2.14 -6.56
N THR A 50 14.50 -2.93 -5.63
CA THR A 50 13.67 -2.44 -4.52
C THR A 50 14.46 -1.51 -3.59
N VAL A 51 15.71 -1.87 -3.30
CA VAL A 51 16.61 -1.02 -2.50
C VAL A 51 16.89 0.31 -3.23
N SER A 52 17.10 0.26 -4.55
CA SER A 52 17.28 1.46 -5.36
C SER A 52 16.05 2.38 -5.32
N ILE A 53 14.84 1.82 -5.32
CA ILE A 53 13.60 2.59 -5.18
C ILE A 53 13.53 3.25 -3.80
N TYR A 54 13.85 2.53 -2.72
CA TYR A 54 13.87 3.13 -1.38
C TYR A 54 14.83 4.32 -1.30
N TRP A 55 16.02 4.17 -1.88
CA TRP A 55 16.99 5.26 -1.97
C TRP A 55 16.43 6.45 -2.74
N GLN A 56 15.90 6.23 -3.95
CA GLN A 56 15.36 7.31 -4.78
C GLN A 56 14.19 8.03 -4.10
N SER A 57 13.21 7.29 -3.57
CA SER A 57 12.07 7.89 -2.86
C SER A 57 12.51 8.70 -1.64
N CYS A 58 13.54 8.25 -0.92
CA CYS A 58 14.11 9.01 0.19
C CYS A 58 14.82 10.30 -0.27
N GLN A 59 15.51 10.27 -1.42
CA GLN A 59 16.16 11.48 -1.96
C GLN A 59 15.13 12.51 -2.45
N GLU A 60 14.00 12.07 -2.97
CA GLU A 60 12.95 12.94 -3.49
C GLU A 60 12.04 13.50 -2.39
N GLN A 61 11.67 12.69 -1.39
CA GLN A 61 10.61 13.01 -0.42
C GLN A 61 11.07 12.88 1.05
N GLY A 62 12.34 12.58 1.30
CA GLY A 62 12.86 12.32 2.63
C GLY A 62 12.26 11.04 3.24
N LEU A 63 12.15 11.01 4.58
CA LEU A 63 11.58 9.87 5.31
C LEU A 63 10.13 9.57 4.94
N ALA A 64 9.35 10.58 4.55
CA ALA A 64 7.96 10.40 4.12
C ALA A 64 7.85 9.52 2.86
N GLY A 65 8.86 9.55 1.98
CA GLY A 65 8.91 8.69 0.79
C GLY A 65 9.12 7.20 1.12
N LEU A 66 9.53 6.86 2.34
CA LEU A 66 9.68 5.48 2.79
C LEU A 66 8.39 4.93 3.42
N GLU A 67 7.44 5.79 3.78
CA GLU A 67 6.16 5.34 4.30
C GLU A 67 5.34 4.64 3.21
N ARG A 68 4.53 3.67 3.62
CA ARG A 68 3.62 3.01 2.69
C ARG A 68 2.34 3.82 2.64
N GLY A 69 2.03 4.40 1.47
CA GLY A 69 0.72 4.97 1.23
C GLY A 69 -0.40 3.93 1.42
N VAL A 70 -1.53 4.38 1.94
CA VAL A 70 -2.77 3.58 1.95
C VAL A 70 -3.31 3.58 0.52
N SER A 71 -3.49 2.40 -0.07
CA SER A 71 -4.15 2.32 -1.37
C SER A 71 -5.60 2.77 -1.19
N PRO A 72 -6.12 3.73 -1.99
CA PRO A 72 -7.47 4.26 -1.85
C PRO A 72 -8.59 3.24 -2.12
N GLY A 73 -8.23 1.98 -2.41
CA GLY A 73 -9.17 0.92 -2.75
C GLY A 73 -9.80 1.12 -4.12
N GLN A 74 -10.74 0.25 -4.45
CA GLN A 74 -11.55 0.44 -5.65
C GLN A 74 -12.51 1.61 -5.44
N PRO A 75 -12.61 2.58 -6.36
CA PRO A 75 -13.59 3.64 -6.25
C PRO A 75 -15.01 3.05 -6.19
N PRO A 76 -15.94 3.66 -5.42
CA PRO A 76 -17.31 3.18 -5.32
C PRO A 76 -17.96 3.04 -6.71
N LYS A 77 -18.66 1.91 -6.94
CA LYS A 77 -19.37 1.68 -8.22
C LYS A 77 -20.56 2.60 -8.42
N LEU A 78 -21.16 3.08 -7.34
CA LEU A 78 -22.33 3.95 -7.37
C LEU A 78 -21.90 5.40 -7.15
N LYS A 79 -22.41 6.30 -7.99
CA LYS A 79 -22.35 7.75 -7.77
C LYS A 79 -23.24 8.13 -6.59
N GLU A 80 -23.02 9.33 -6.05
CA GLU A 80 -23.77 9.79 -4.88
C GLU A 80 -25.28 9.87 -5.15
N ASP A 81 -25.69 10.33 -6.33
CA ASP A 81 -27.11 10.34 -6.73
C ASP A 81 -27.71 8.94 -6.80
N GLN A 82 -26.93 7.95 -7.28
CA GLN A 82 -27.36 6.55 -7.34
C GLN A 82 -27.47 5.92 -5.95
N ARG A 83 -26.67 6.39 -4.98
CA ARG A 83 -26.78 5.97 -3.58
C ARG A 83 -28.04 6.52 -2.92
N HIS A 84 -28.38 7.78 -3.17
CA HIS A 84 -29.63 8.38 -2.71
C HIS A 84 -30.84 7.66 -3.31
N GLN A 85 -30.79 7.37 -4.62
CA GLN A 85 -31.83 6.58 -5.28
C GLN A 85 -31.96 5.19 -4.66
N LEU A 86 -30.84 4.51 -4.40
CA LEU A 86 -30.84 3.19 -3.76
C LEU A 86 -31.38 3.23 -2.32
N ALA A 87 -31.01 4.26 -1.53
CA ALA A 87 -31.52 4.45 -0.17
C ALA A 87 -33.05 4.62 -0.17
N ALA A 88 -33.57 5.48 -1.05
CA ALA A 88 -35.02 5.67 -1.21
C ALA A 88 -35.74 4.37 -1.64
N MET A 89 -35.14 3.56 -2.52
CA MET A 89 -35.70 2.25 -2.91
C MET A 89 -35.77 1.26 -1.75
N LEU A 90 -34.74 1.24 -0.89
CA LEU A 90 -34.68 0.35 0.28
C LEU A 90 -35.72 0.76 1.34
N GLU A 91 -35.88 2.06 1.60
CA GLU A 91 -36.88 2.61 2.54
C GLU A 91 -38.31 2.32 2.09
N GLN A 92 -38.56 2.35 0.77
CA GLN A 92 -39.87 2.10 0.19
C GLN A 92 -40.24 0.61 0.12
N GLN A 93 -39.38 -0.30 0.62
CA GLN A 93 -39.54 -1.76 0.53
C GLN A 93 -39.99 -2.23 -0.85
N GLN A 94 -39.51 -1.59 -1.92
CA GLN A 94 -39.66 -2.10 -3.27
C GLN A 94 -38.43 -2.94 -3.57
N PRO A 95 -38.42 -4.25 -3.30
CA PRO A 95 -37.49 -5.09 -4.02
C PRO A 95 -37.85 -4.92 -5.49
N ALA A 96 -36.89 -4.45 -6.29
CA ALA A 96 -36.88 -4.83 -7.70
C ALA A 96 -37.07 -6.35 -7.69
N MET A 97 -38.22 -6.80 -8.20
CA MET A 97 -38.59 -8.20 -8.29
C MET A 97 -37.34 -8.96 -8.74
N TRP A 98 -36.68 -9.63 -7.80
CA TRP A 98 -35.62 -10.58 -8.12
C TRP A 98 -36.36 -11.65 -8.87
N THR A 99 -36.36 -11.55 -10.20
CA THR A 99 -36.87 -12.61 -11.04
C THR A 99 -36.01 -13.80 -10.70
N SER A 100 -36.59 -14.70 -9.91
CA SER A 100 -36.10 -16.06 -9.80
C SER A 100 -35.84 -16.51 -11.23
N LYS A 101 -34.57 -16.75 -11.57
CA LYS A 101 -34.23 -17.41 -12.84
C LYS A 101 -35.20 -18.58 -12.98
N PRO A 102 -36.00 -18.67 -14.06
CA PRO A 102 -36.85 -19.83 -14.22
C PRO A 102 -35.94 -21.05 -14.19
N ALA A 103 -36.31 -22.04 -13.36
CA ALA A 103 -35.60 -23.30 -13.27
C ALA A 103 -35.45 -23.84 -14.70
N ILE A 104 -34.21 -23.95 -15.19
CA ILE A 104 -33.92 -24.60 -16.46
C ILE A 104 -34.21 -26.08 -16.18
N PRO A 105 -35.25 -26.70 -16.77
CA PRO A 105 -35.46 -28.13 -16.57
C PRO A 105 -34.24 -28.85 -17.12
N GLY A 106 -33.55 -29.57 -16.22
CA GLY A 106 -32.42 -30.41 -16.57
C GLY A 106 -32.86 -31.37 -17.68
N ARG A 107 -32.21 -31.26 -18.83
CA ARG A 107 -32.41 -32.20 -19.93
C ARG A 107 -31.63 -33.46 -19.56
N CYS A 108 -32.29 -34.41 -18.89
CA CYS A 108 -31.78 -35.77 -18.82
C CYS A 108 -31.84 -36.36 -20.23
N ARG A 109 -30.68 -36.53 -20.86
CA ARG A 109 -30.46 -37.59 -21.84
C ARG A 109 -28.99 -37.97 -21.87
#